data_AF-A0AAN0K3S4-F1
#
_entry.id   AF-A0AAN0K3S4-F1
#
_cell.length_a   1.000
_cell.length_b   1.000
_cell.length_c   1.000
_cell.angle_alpha   90.00
_cell.angle_beta   90.00
_cell.angle_gamma   90.00
#
_symmetry.space_group_name_H-M   'P 1'
#
loop_
_entity.id
_entity.type
_entity.pdbx_description
1 polymer ?
#
loop_
_entity_poly.entity_id
_entity_poly.type
_entity_poly.pdbx_seq_one_letter_code
_entity_poly.pdbx_strand_id
1 'polypeptide(L)'
;MAAIAQGVYARGLHGNASSSFTDRFKHVVRPLAKTGCSFFDPRFVANYPFPSYLESGKFSQRGRQILAQVKEFMDDYIYPAEKEVYEYVSKPENTWSIPPIIEELKDKARMAGLWNLFLSGVSGLTQFEYAPMAEEMGRCPFASEVFNCNAPDTGNMEVLYLYGNHEQKEKWLQPLLNGKIRSCFSMSEPDVASSDASNMQCTITRVGNEYEVNGIKWWSSGAGDPRCKVAIVMGVTNPNADRLKRHSMIIVPLDTP
;
A
#
# COMPACT_ATOMS: atom_id res chain seq x y z
N MET A 1 -15.32 -12.03 -5.31
CA MET A 1 -14.56 -13.10 -6.03
C MET A 1 -15.23 -13.59 -7.31
N ALA A 2 -16.50 -14.01 -7.33
CA ALA A 2 -17.15 -14.51 -8.55
C ALA A 2 -17.14 -13.52 -9.72
N ALA A 3 -17.42 -12.23 -9.46
CA ALA A 3 -17.37 -11.18 -10.47
C ALA A 3 -15.95 -10.94 -11.02
N ILE A 4 -14.93 -11.00 -10.17
CA ILE A 4 -13.52 -10.88 -10.56
C ILE A 4 -13.14 -12.07 -11.47
N ALA A 5 -13.45 -13.29 -11.04
CA ALA A 5 -13.22 -14.51 -11.83
C ALA A 5 -13.91 -14.45 -13.20
N GLN A 6 -15.16 -13.95 -13.24
CA GLN A 6 -15.90 -13.76 -14.47
C GLN A 6 -15.25 -12.69 -15.37
N GLY A 7 -14.78 -11.58 -14.80
CA GLY A 7 -14.07 -10.53 -15.54
C GLY A 7 -12.76 -11.03 -16.16
N VAL A 8 -11.99 -11.84 -15.42
CA VAL A 8 -10.78 -12.49 -15.93
C VAL A 8 -11.11 -13.43 -17.09
N TYR A 9 -12.12 -14.29 -16.94
CA TYR A 9 -12.54 -15.20 -18.00
C TYR A 9 -13.03 -14.45 -19.24
N ALA A 10 -13.88 -13.42 -19.06
CA ALA A 10 -14.41 -12.61 -20.15
C ALA A 10 -13.30 -11.89 -20.92
N ARG A 11 -12.31 -11.28 -20.24
CA ARG A 11 -11.15 -10.68 -20.91
C ARG A 11 -10.31 -11.72 -21.65
N GLY A 12 -10.23 -12.95 -21.14
CA GLY A 12 -9.57 -14.07 -21.80
C GLY A 12 -10.21 -14.41 -23.15
N LEU A 13 -11.55 -14.44 -23.22
CA LEU A 13 -12.28 -14.66 -24.48
C LEU A 13 -12.02 -13.58 -25.53
N HIS A 14 -11.70 -12.36 -25.10
CA HIS A 14 -11.36 -11.23 -25.97
C HIS A 14 -9.86 -11.09 -26.26
N GLY A 15 -9.03 -12.05 -25.81
CA GLY A 15 -7.57 -11.99 -26.00
C GLY A 15 -6.88 -10.86 -25.22
N ASN A 16 -7.56 -10.25 -24.25
CA ASN A 16 -7.10 -9.08 -23.50
C ASN A 16 -6.87 -9.40 -22.01
N ALA A 17 -6.46 -10.63 -21.71
CA ALA A 17 -6.15 -11.04 -20.35
C ALA A 17 -4.64 -11.08 -20.11
N SER A 18 -4.24 -10.73 -18.88
CA SER A 18 -2.85 -10.75 -18.42
C SER A 18 -2.32 -12.15 -18.05
N SER A 19 -3.15 -13.20 -18.14
CA SER A 19 -2.79 -14.57 -17.76
C SER A 19 -3.26 -15.58 -18.80
N SER A 20 -2.44 -16.62 -19.05
CA SER A 20 -2.78 -17.75 -19.94
C SER A 20 -3.74 -18.77 -19.31
N PHE A 21 -4.06 -18.64 -18.02
CA PHE A 21 -4.91 -19.58 -17.29
C PHE A 21 -6.39 -19.15 -17.20
N THR A 22 -6.82 -18.19 -18.02
CA THR A 22 -8.16 -17.59 -18.00
C THR A 22 -9.28 -18.60 -18.14
N ASP A 23 -9.09 -19.66 -18.93
CA ASP A 23 -10.07 -20.73 -19.12
C ASP A 23 -10.40 -21.51 -17.84
N ARG A 24 -9.47 -21.57 -16.88
CA ARG A 24 -9.74 -22.24 -15.59
C ARG A 24 -10.83 -21.51 -14.81
N PHE A 25 -10.97 -20.20 -15.02
CA PHE A 25 -11.94 -19.39 -14.29
C PHE A 25 -13.39 -19.66 -14.71
N LYS A 26 -13.64 -20.20 -15.91
CA LYS A 26 -15.00 -20.56 -16.36
C LYS A 26 -15.71 -21.54 -15.42
N HIS A 27 -14.94 -22.40 -14.76
CA HIS A 27 -15.47 -23.45 -13.89
C HIS A 27 -15.70 -23.00 -12.45
N VAL A 28 -15.10 -21.88 -12.02
CA VAL A 28 -15.16 -21.43 -10.62
C VAL A 28 -16.20 -20.32 -10.39
N VAL A 29 -16.60 -19.60 -11.44
CA VAL A 29 -17.57 -18.48 -11.31
C VAL A 29 -18.89 -18.94 -10.72
N ARG A 30 -19.50 -20.00 -11.27
CA ARG A 30 -20.82 -20.46 -10.84
C ARG A 30 -20.81 -21.05 -9.43
N PRO A 31 -19.84 -21.91 -9.04
CA PRO A 31 -19.69 -22.33 -7.66
C PRO A 31 -19.50 -21.15 -6.70
N LEU A 32 -18.59 -20.21 -7.00
CA LEU A 32 -18.35 -19.04 -6.15
C LEU A 32 -19.59 -18.16 -5.99
N ALA A 33 -20.36 -17.95 -7.06
CA ALA A 33 -21.60 -17.19 -7.00
C ALA A 33 -22.65 -17.90 -6.14
N LYS A 34 -22.82 -19.22 -6.30
CA LYS A 34 -23.75 -20.02 -5.46
C LYS A 34 -23.36 -19.99 -3.99
N THR A 35 -22.10 -20.20 -3.67
CA THR A 35 -21.58 -20.12 -2.29
C THR A 35 -21.76 -18.71 -1.73
N GLY A 36 -21.48 -17.68 -2.54
CA GLY A 36 -21.76 -16.28 -2.21
C GLY A 36 -23.23 -16.05 -1.85
N CYS A 37 -24.15 -16.59 -2.64
CA CYS A 37 -25.59 -16.48 -2.38
C CYS A 37 -26.00 -17.16 -1.07
N SER A 38 -25.36 -18.28 -0.68
CA SER A 38 -25.65 -18.96 0.58
C SER A 38 -25.35 -18.08 1.81
N PHE A 39 -24.42 -17.11 1.72
CA PHE A 39 -24.14 -16.19 2.82
C PHE A 39 -25.25 -15.15 3.06
N PHE A 40 -26.27 -15.06 2.21
CA PHE A 40 -27.49 -14.29 2.51
C PHE A 40 -28.48 -15.05 3.38
N ASP A 41 -28.30 -16.36 3.61
CA ASP A 41 -29.09 -17.13 4.58
C ASP A 41 -28.44 -17.04 5.97
N PRO A 42 -29.07 -16.39 6.96
CA PRO A 42 -28.54 -16.27 8.31
C PRO A 42 -28.24 -17.62 8.97
N ARG A 43 -28.98 -18.68 8.61
CA ARG A 43 -28.76 -20.04 9.14
C ARG A 43 -27.51 -20.66 8.56
N PHE A 44 -27.19 -20.36 7.31
CA PHE A 44 -25.93 -20.80 6.70
C PHE A 44 -24.77 -20.07 7.35
N VAL A 45 -24.85 -18.73 7.48
CA VAL A 45 -23.79 -17.92 8.12
C VAL A 45 -23.52 -18.37 9.54
N ALA A 46 -24.57 -18.59 10.35
CA ALA A 46 -24.42 -19.00 11.75
C ALA A 46 -23.75 -20.37 11.93
N ASN A 47 -23.87 -21.26 10.94
CA ASN A 47 -23.36 -22.63 11.01
C ASN A 47 -22.17 -22.89 10.08
N TYR A 48 -21.77 -21.91 9.26
CA TYR A 48 -20.63 -22.08 8.37
C TYR A 48 -19.37 -22.06 9.24
N PRO A 49 -18.58 -23.14 9.25
CA PRO A 49 -17.34 -23.15 9.99
C PRO A 49 -16.38 -22.26 9.21
N PHE A 50 -16.34 -20.97 9.51
CA PHE A 50 -15.35 -20.07 8.96
C PHE A 50 -13.99 -20.59 9.44
N PRO A 51 -13.22 -21.29 8.59
CA PRO A 51 -11.99 -21.89 9.04
C PRO A 51 -11.06 -20.74 9.37
N SER A 52 -10.62 -20.65 10.62
CA SER A 52 -9.64 -19.64 10.98
C SER A 52 -8.35 -19.97 10.25
N TYR A 53 -7.95 -19.13 9.30
CA TYR A 53 -6.69 -19.29 8.61
C TYR A 53 -5.50 -19.22 9.59
N LEU A 54 -5.71 -18.63 10.78
CA LEU A 54 -4.75 -18.60 11.89
C LEU A 54 -4.55 -19.96 12.56
N GLU A 55 -5.54 -20.84 12.48
CA GLU A 55 -5.48 -22.23 12.95
C GLU A 55 -4.92 -23.18 11.89
N SER A 56 -4.68 -22.68 10.67
CA SER A 56 -3.91 -23.46 9.71
C SER A 56 -2.51 -23.70 10.30
N GLY A 57 -2.01 -24.94 10.23
CA GLY A 57 -0.63 -25.27 10.64
C GLY A 57 0.45 -24.51 9.86
N LYS A 58 0.04 -23.67 8.89
CA LYS A 58 0.90 -22.77 8.11
C LYS A 58 1.13 -21.41 8.77
N PHE A 59 0.30 -21.02 9.73
CA PHE A 59 0.51 -19.79 10.49
C PHE A 59 1.49 -20.07 11.63
N SER A 60 2.65 -19.40 11.64
CA SER A 60 3.73 -19.73 12.58
C SER A 60 3.40 -19.29 14.01
N GLN A 61 4.10 -19.87 14.99
CA GLN A 61 3.99 -19.43 16.39
C GLN A 61 4.46 -17.98 16.56
N ARG A 62 5.52 -17.57 15.86
CA ARG A 62 6.02 -16.19 15.85
C ARG A 62 4.97 -15.22 15.30
N GLY A 63 4.31 -15.59 14.19
CA GLY A 63 3.22 -14.83 13.61
C GLY A 63 2.06 -14.65 14.59
N ARG A 64 1.69 -15.70 15.34
CA ARG A 64 0.65 -15.61 16.40
C ARG A 64 1.04 -14.66 17.52
N GLN A 65 2.28 -14.72 17.98
CA GLN A 65 2.77 -13.85 19.04
C GLN A 65 2.74 -12.38 18.62
N ILE A 66 3.25 -12.06 17.43
CA ILE A 66 3.24 -10.68 16.94
C ILE A 66 1.81 -10.18 16.70
N LEU A 67 0.93 -11.03 16.15
CA LEU A 67 -0.49 -10.66 15.99
C LEU A 67 -1.15 -10.36 17.34
N ALA A 68 -0.87 -11.15 18.38
CA ALA A 68 -1.37 -10.89 19.72
C ALA A 68 -0.84 -9.56 20.27
N GLN A 69 0.45 -9.28 20.08
CA GLN A 69 1.06 -8.00 20.47
C GLN A 69 0.45 -6.81 19.71
N VAL A 70 0.15 -6.96 18.42
CA VAL A 70 -0.55 -5.92 17.65
C VAL A 70 -1.94 -5.67 18.23
N LYS A 71 -2.72 -6.72 18.52
CA LYS A 71 -4.06 -6.58 19.13
C LYS A 71 -4.00 -5.89 20.49
N GLU A 72 -3.08 -6.32 21.35
CA GLU A 72 -2.86 -5.70 22.67
C GLU A 72 -2.44 -4.24 22.53
N PHE A 73 -1.54 -3.92 21.59
CA PHE A 73 -1.16 -2.53 21.32
C PHE A 73 -2.33 -1.69 20.81
N MET A 74 -3.21 -2.28 19.99
CA MET A 74 -4.43 -1.61 19.53
C MET A 74 -5.34 -1.27 20.72
N ASP A 75 -5.57 -2.24 21.62
CA ASP A 75 -6.41 -2.09 22.80
C ASP A 75 -5.85 -1.09 23.83
N ASP A 76 -4.55 -1.17 24.11
CA ASP A 76 -3.90 -0.39 25.17
C ASP A 76 -3.53 1.03 24.76
N TYR A 77 -3.27 1.26 23.46
CA TYR A 77 -2.69 2.53 22.99
C TYR A 77 -3.44 3.18 21.82
N ILE A 78 -3.88 2.42 20.82
CA ILE A 78 -4.51 3.00 19.62
C ILE A 78 -5.94 3.43 19.90
N TYR A 79 -6.81 2.52 20.35
CA TYR A 79 -8.22 2.84 20.58
C TYR A 79 -8.42 3.95 21.64
N PRO A 80 -7.65 3.99 22.75
CA PRO A 80 -7.73 5.11 23.70
C PRO A 80 -7.38 6.47 23.09
N ALA A 81 -6.49 6.51 22.09
CA ALA A 81 -6.06 7.73 21.41
C ALA A 81 -7.04 8.22 20.33
N GLU A 82 -8.02 7.40 19.92
CA GLU A 82 -8.89 7.71 18.76
C GLU A 82 -9.62 9.04 18.91
N LYS A 83 -10.19 9.30 20.09
CA LYS A 83 -10.93 10.53 20.35
C LYS A 83 -10.04 11.75 20.22
N GLU A 84 -8.85 11.72 20.82
CA GLU A 84 -7.89 12.82 20.77
C GLU A 84 -7.42 13.09 19.33
N VAL A 85 -7.07 12.04 18.59
CA VAL A 85 -6.67 12.14 17.19
C VAL A 85 -7.80 12.72 16.35
N TYR A 86 -9.02 12.23 16.50
CA TYR A 86 -10.18 12.71 15.77
C TYR A 86 -10.47 14.20 16.05
N GLU A 87 -10.46 14.60 17.32
CA GLU A 87 -10.67 16.00 17.72
C GLU A 87 -9.56 16.91 17.19
N TYR A 88 -8.31 16.43 17.14
CA TYR A 88 -7.19 17.17 16.59
C TYR A 88 -7.35 17.40 15.08
N VAL A 89 -7.62 16.35 14.29
CA VAL A 89 -7.69 16.45 12.82
C VAL A 89 -8.97 17.12 12.31
N SER A 90 -10.02 17.20 13.14
CA SER A 90 -11.27 17.87 12.78
C SER A 90 -11.15 19.41 12.78
N LYS A 91 -10.06 19.95 13.32
CA LYS A 91 -9.79 21.39 13.39
C LYS A 91 -9.13 21.90 12.11
N PRO A 92 -9.73 22.86 11.37
CA PRO A 92 -9.17 23.37 10.12
C PRO A 92 -7.74 23.93 10.25
N GLU A 93 -7.41 24.55 11.39
CA GLU A 93 -6.07 25.06 11.69
C GLU A 93 -5.00 23.96 11.76
N ASN A 94 -5.41 22.71 11.97
CA ASN A 94 -4.53 21.54 12.02
C ASN A 94 -4.40 20.83 10.68
N THR A 95 -4.95 21.39 9.59
CA THR A 95 -4.84 20.80 8.24
C THR A 95 -3.37 20.54 7.90
N TRP A 96 -3.06 19.29 7.53
CA TRP A 96 -1.71 18.77 7.25
C TRP A 96 -0.73 18.72 8.42
N SER A 97 -1.16 19.08 9.63
CA SER A 97 -0.36 18.90 10.84
C SER A 97 -0.55 17.50 11.43
N ILE A 98 0.43 17.05 12.20
CA ILE A 98 0.46 15.70 12.77
C ILE A 98 0.01 15.78 14.23
N PRO A 99 -1.01 15.01 14.66
CA PRO A 99 -1.37 14.94 16.07
C PRO A 99 -0.15 14.48 16.89
N PRO A 100 0.29 15.24 17.93
CA PRO A 100 1.49 14.90 18.70
C PRO A 100 1.49 13.48 19.27
N ILE A 101 0.31 12.99 19.71
CA ILE A 101 0.13 11.63 20.22
C ILE A 101 0.55 10.54 19.22
N ILE A 102 0.48 10.80 17.91
CA ILE A 102 0.91 9.83 16.89
C ILE A 102 2.43 9.58 16.98
N GLU A 103 3.24 10.60 17.27
CA GLU A 103 4.68 10.42 17.41
C GLU A 103 5.04 9.65 18.70
N GLU A 104 4.32 9.91 19.79
CA GLU A 104 4.46 9.12 21.03
C GLU A 104 4.10 7.64 20.82
N LEU A 105 3.01 7.38 20.08
CA LEU A 105 2.58 6.03 19.74
C LEU A 105 3.59 5.32 18.84
N LYS A 106 4.21 6.02 17.88
CA LYS A 106 5.28 5.46 17.05
C LYS A 106 6.50 5.08 17.89
N ASP A 107 6.89 5.89 18.88
CA ASP A 107 7.97 5.55 19.81
C ASP A 107 7.66 4.27 20.60
N LYS A 108 6.43 4.16 21.14
CA LYS A 108 5.98 2.94 21.82
C LYS A 108 5.99 1.72 20.90
N ALA A 109 5.51 1.87 19.67
CA ALA A 109 5.51 0.78 18.68
C ALA A 109 6.93 0.33 18.33
N ARG A 110 7.87 1.27 18.14
CA ARG A 110 9.30 0.96 17.95
C ARG A 110 9.89 0.20 19.13
N MET A 111 9.63 0.67 20.36
CA MET A 111 10.11 0.01 21.59
C MET A 111 9.55 -1.41 21.75
N ALA A 112 8.30 -1.63 21.33
CA ALA A 112 7.66 -2.94 21.33
C ALA A 112 8.11 -3.86 20.16
N GLY A 113 8.94 -3.36 19.23
CA GLY A 113 9.36 -4.10 18.04
C GLY A 113 8.26 -4.24 16.98
N LEU A 114 7.18 -3.45 17.08
CA LEU A 114 6.04 -3.44 16.15
C LEU A 114 6.27 -2.37 15.07
N TRP A 115 7.32 -2.51 14.26
CA TRP A 115 7.73 -1.49 13.30
C TRP A 115 8.14 -2.09 11.96
N ASN A 116 7.72 -1.48 10.84
CA ASN A 116 7.98 -1.96 9.47
C ASN A 116 7.48 -3.40 9.23
N LEU A 117 6.37 -3.80 9.86
CA LEU A 117 5.87 -5.18 9.84
C LEU A 117 5.57 -5.69 8.41
N PHE A 118 5.19 -4.78 7.51
CA PHE A 118 4.87 -5.06 6.11
C PHE A 118 6.05 -5.58 5.28
N LEU A 119 7.29 -5.19 5.60
CA LEU A 119 8.45 -5.43 4.75
C LEU A 119 9.16 -6.71 5.18
N SER A 120 8.92 -7.81 4.46
CA SER A 120 9.43 -9.15 4.81
C SER A 120 10.95 -9.22 5.01
N GLY A 121 11.72 -8.47 4.22
CA GLY A 121 13.18 -8.39 4.35
C GLY A 121 13.68 -7.69 5.61
N VAL A 122 12.80 -6.96 6.32
CA VAL A 122 13.10 -6.25 7.56
C VAL A 122 12.42 -6.94 8.75
N SER A 123 11.12 -7.21 8.64
CA SER A 123 10.34 -7.83 9.72
C SER A 123 10.55 -9.34 9.84
N GLY A 124 11.01 -10.00 8.78
CA GLY A 124 11.06 -11.46 8.68
C GLY A 124 9.69 -12.13 8.67
N LEU A 125 8.61 -11.37 8.50
CA LEU A 125 7.25 -11.91 8.37
C LEU A 125 6.97 -12.30 6.92
N THR A 126 6.25 -13.41 6.74
CA THR A 126 5.65 -13.72 5.45
C THR A 126 4.41 -12.87 5.21
N GLN A 127 4.00 -12.72 3.95
CA GLN A 127 2.77 -12.01 3.60
C GLN A 127 1.53 -12.65 4.25
N PHE A 128 1.55 -13.97 4.45
CA PHE A 128 0.48 -14.69 5.15
C PHE A 128 0.40 -14.33 6.63
N GLU A 129 1.53 -14.05 7.27
CA GLU A 129 1.60 -13.62 8.66
C GLU A 129 1.25 -12.13 8.84
N TYR A 130 1.65 -11.28 7.89
CA TYR A 130 1.33 -9.85 7.94
C TYR A 130 -0.15 -9.55 7.67
N ALA A 131 -0.83 -10.34 6.83
CA ALA A 131 -2.23 -10.12 6.46
C ALA A 131 -3.20 -9.88 7.66
N PRO A 132 -3.25 -10.72 8.71
CA PRO A 132 -4.08 -10.45 9.88
C PRO A 132 -3.62 -9.22 10.67
N MET A 133 -2.34 -8.88 10.65
CA MET A 133 -1.85 -7.67 11.32
C MET A 133 -2.37 -6.43 10.60
N ALA A 134 -2.34 -6.42 9.26
CA ALA A 134 -2.94 -5.37 8.44
C ALA A 134 -4.47 -5.30 8.62
N GLU A 135 -5.14 -6.44 8.81
CA GLU A 135 -6.56 -6.49 9.15
C GLU A 135 -6.85 -5.76 10.48
N GLU A 136 -6.05 -6.02 11.52
CA GLU A 136 -6.19 -5.32 12.80
C GLU A 136 -5.88 -3.82 12.69
N MET A 137 -4.80 -3.44 12.00
CA MET A 137 -4.47 -2.03 11.77
C MET A 137 -5.57 -1.30 10.98
N GLY A 138 -6.25 -1.99 10.07
CA GLY A 138 -7.34 -1.44 9.27
C GLY A 138 -8.59 -1.05 10.06
N ARG A 139 -8.67 -1.42 11.35
CA ARG A 139 -9.78 -1.04 12.23
C ARG A 139 -9.75 0.43 12.67
N CYS A 140 -8.59 1.08 12.59
CA CYS A 140 -8.40 2.46 13.02
C CYS A 140 -7.59 3.26 11.97
N PRO A 141 -8.06 4.42 11.49
CA PRO A 141 -7.46 5.13 10.35
C PRO A 141 -5.97 5.48 10.47
N PHE A 142 -5.47 5.71 11.69
CA PHE A 142 -4.07 6.11 11.92
C PHE A 142 -3.17 4.98 12.41
N ALA A 143 -3.71 3.79 12.71
CA ALA A 143 -2.93 2.69 13.28
C ALA A 143 -1.78 2.24 12.38
N SER A 144 -2.04 2.14 11.07
CA SER A 144 -1.00 1.80 10.10
C SER A 144 0.19 2.79 10.12
N GLU A 145 -0.05 4.08 10.36
CA GLU A 145 1.04 5.06 10.47
C GLU A 145 1.88 4.83 11.74
N VAL A 146 1.23 4.46 12.85
CA VAL A 146 1.90 4.16 14.12
C VAL A 146 2.88 2.99 13.99
N PHE A 147 2.58 1.99 13.18
CA PHE A 147 3.47 0.84 12.93
C PHE A 147 4.41 1.03 11.70
N ASN A 148 4.40 2.22 11.07
CA ASN A 148 5.08 2.54 9.81
C ASN A 148 4.68 1.62 8.62
N CYS A 149 3.41 1.24 8.60
CA CYS A 149 2.78 0.35 7.63
C CYS A 149 1.75 1.08 6.73
N ASN A 150 1.73 2.42 6.70
CA ASN A 150 0.77 3.21 5.93
C ASN A 150 1.15 3.34 4.44
N ALA A 151 0.13 3.35 3.59
CA ALA A 151 0.28 3.83 2.22
C ALA A 151 0.40 5.37 2.20
N PRO A 152 1.06 5.97 1.18
CA PRO A 152 1.77 5.31 0.07
C PRO A 152 3.20 4.87 0.42
N ASP A 153 3.68 5.16 1.64
CA ASP A 153 5.07 4.96 2.03
C ASP A 153 5.53 3.50 1.94
N THR A 154 4.70 2.53 2.31
CA THR A 154 5.04 1.09 2.20
C THR A 154 5.38 0.68 0.77
N GLY A 155 4.57 1.08 -0.20
CA GLY A 155 4.84 0.80 -1.63
C GLY A 155 6.12 1.49 -2.11
N ASN A 156 6.34 2.74 -1.71
CA ASN A 156 7.56 3.46 -2.07
C ASN A 156 8.81 2.86 -1.42
N MET A 157 8.72 2.41 -0.16
CA MET A 157 9.78 1.67 0.52
C MET A 157 10.08 0.35 -0.18
N GLU A 158 9.08 -0.40 -0.63
CA GLU A 158 9.28 -1.64 -1.40
C GLU A 158 10.00 -1.38 -2.74
N VAL A 159 9.60 -0.33 -3.48
CA VAL A 159 10.27 0.07 -4.73
C VAL A 159 11.76 0.37 -4.47
N LEU A 160 12.06 1.17 -3.46
CA LEU A 160 13.44 1.52 -3.10
C LEU A 160 14.22 0.31 -2.56
N TYR A 161 13.58 -0.57 -1.79
CA TYR A 161 14.19 -1.78 -1.24
C TYR A 161 14.63 -2.74 -2.35
N LEU A 162 13.76 -2.98 -3.33
CA LEU A 162 14.02 -3.91 -4.43
C LEU A 162 14.93 -3.32 -5.51
N TYR A 163 14.71 -2.06 -5.90
CA TYR A 163 15.31 -1.48 -7.11
C TYR A 163 16.27 -0.31 -6.85
N GLY A 164 16.25 0.26 -5.65
CA GLY A 164 17.13 1.37 -5.29
C GLY A 164 18.60 0.95 -5.27
N ASN A 165 19.47 1.80 -5.81
CA ASN A 165 20.91 1.67 -5.64
C ASN A 165 21.33 2.05 -4.20
N HIS A 166 22.61 1.90 -3.86
CA HIS A 166 23.11 2.19 -2.51
C HIS A 166 22.78 3.61 -2.04
N GLU A 167 23.09 4.61 -2.86
CA GLU A 167 22.88 6.03 -2.55
C GLU A 167 21.39 6.35 -2.36
N GLN A 168 20.52 5.83 -3.23
CA GLN A 168 19.07 6.00 -3.13
C GLN A 168 18.51 5.35 -1.86
N LYS A 169 19.03 4.17 -1.49
CA LYS A 169 18.64 3.48 -0.25
C LYS A 169 19.07 4.27 0.98
N GLU A 170 20.31 4.75 1.01
CA GLU A 170 20.82 5.55 2.11
C GLU A 170 20.05 6.88 2.25
N LYS A 171 19.84 7.58 1.14
CA LYS A 171 19.21 8.90 1.13
C LYS A 171 17.71 8.87 1.37
N TRP A 172 17.00 7.86 0.87
CA TRP A 172 15.52 7.85 0.87
C TRP A 172 14.93 6.68 1.64
N LEU A 173 15.40 5.46 1.42
CA LEU A 173 14.84 4.26 2.08
C LEU A 173 15.10 4.30 3.59
N GLN A 174 16.32 4.61 4.02
CA GLN A 174 16.65 4.62 5.45
C GLN A 174 15.82 5.65 6.23
N PRO A 175 15.65 6.91 5.78
CA PRO A 175 14.74 7.84 6.45
C PRO A 175 13.28 7.39 6.49
N LEU A 176 12.77 6.76 5.42
CA LEU A 176 11.40 6.21 5.37
C LEU A 176 11.22 5.05 6.36
N LEU A 177 12.16 4.10 6.39
CA LEU A 177 12.17 2.97 7.33
C LEU A 177 12.27 3.44 8.79
N ASN A 178 12.88 4.60 9.03
CA ASN A 178 13.01 5.20 10.36
C ASN A 178 11.84 6.10 10.75
N GLY A 179 10.83 6.30 9.89
CA GLY A 179 9.70 7.18 10.22
C GLY A 179 9.99 8.68 10.07
N LYS A 180 11.17 9.08 9.61
CA LYS A 180 11.66 10.48 9.68
C LYS A 180 11.13 11.38 8.57
N ILE A 181 10.90 10.82 7.39
CA ILE A 181 10.26 11.49 6.27
C ILE A 181 9.07 10.67 5.79
N ARG A 182 8.18 11.29 5.04
CA ARG A 182 7.12 10.64 4.26
C ARG A 182 7.42 10.81 2.76
N SER A 183 6.66 10.10 1.95
CA SER A 183 6.76 10.09 0.50
C SER A 183 5.39 10.12 -0.15
N CYS A 184 5.34 10.44 -1.44
CA CYS A 184 4.16 10.28 -2.26
C CYS A 184 4.49 9.51 -3.54
N PHE A 185 3.48 8.91 -4.16
CA PHE A 185 3.61 8.26 -5.47
C PHE A 185 2.78 9.04 -6.48
N SER A 186 3.42 9.49 -7.55
CA SER A 186 2.83 10.41 -8.53
C SER A 186 2.79 9.76 -9.91
N MET A 187 1.65 9.11 -10.19
CA MET A 187 1.40 8.39 -11.44
C MET A 187 0.20 8.92 -12.22
N SER A 188 -0.93 9.15 -11.55
CA SER A 188 -2.17 9.58 -12.18
C SER A 188 -2.09 11.02 -12.69
N GLU A 189 -2.66 11.24 -13.87
CA GLU A 189 -2.71 12.51 -14.58
C GLU A 189 -4.17 12.92 -14.79
N PRO A 190 -4.50 14.23 -14.69
CA PRO A 190 -5.87 14.70 -14.82
C PRO A 190 -6.41 14.63 -16.25
N ASP A 191 -5.56 14.88 -17.25
CA ASP A 191 -5.99 15.07 -18.65
C ASP A 191 -6.08 13.77 -19.45
N VAL A 192 -5.74 12.63 -18.84
CA VAL A 192 -5.80 11.32 -19.48
C VAL A 192 -6.40 10.24 -18.57
N ALA A 193 -7.04 9.25 -19.19
CA ALA A 193 -7.60 8.10 -18.51
C ALA A 193 -6.48 7.19 -17.95
N SER A 194 -5.99 7.55 -16.76
CA SER A 194 -4.82 6.96 -16.10
C SER A 194 -5.00 5.50 -15.64
N SER A 195 -6.20 4.92 -15.80
CA SER A 195 -6.44 3.49 -15.57
C SER A 195 -5.71 2.60 -16.59
N ASP A 196 -5.46 3.11 -17.80
CA ASP A 196 -4.47 2.52 -18.70
C ASP A 196 -3.17 3.34 -18.58
N ALA A 197 -2.16 2.74 -17.95
CA ALA A 197 -0.87 3.39 -17.72
C ALA A 197 -0.16 3.81 -19.03
N SER A 198 -0.53 3.25 -20.18
CA SER A 198 0.05 3.62 -21.47
C SER A 198 -0.45 4.97 -22.02
N ASN A 199 -1.49 5.56 -21.41
CA ASN A 199 -2.00 6.89 -21.76
C ASN A 199 -1.18 8.04 -21.15
N MET A 200 -0.24 7.74 -20.25
CA MET A 200 0.55 8.73 -19.53
C MET A 200 1.29 9.68 -20.48
N GLN A 201 1.33 10.97 -20.14
CA GLN A 201 1.90 12.03 -20.96
C GLN A 201 3.01 12.81 -20.25
N CYS A 202 3.12 12.74 -18.92
CA CYS A 202 4.25 13.32 -18.20
C CYS A 202 5.57 12.77 -18.75
N THR A 203 6.48 13.65 -19.17
CA THR A 203 7.74 13.28 -19.81
C THR A 203 8.89 13.29 -18.82
N ILE A 204 9.83 12.36 -19.02
CA ILE A 204 11.13 12.30 -18.33
C ILE A 204 12.19 12.31 -19.43
N THR A 205 12.75 13.48 -19.71
CA THR A 205 13.68 13.69 -20.83
C THR A 205 15.10 13.80 -20.32
N ARG A 206 16.05 13.03 -20.88
CA ARG A 206 17.46 13.16 -20.52
C ARG A 206 18.06 14.42 -21.15
N VAL A 207 18.62 15.31 -20.33
CA VAL A 207 19.33 16.52 -20.75
C VAL A 207 20.76 16.44 -20.23
N GLY A 208 21.69 15.98 -21.09
CA GLY A 208 23.08 15.72 -20.69
C GLY A 208 23.19 14.64 -19.61
N ASN A 209 23.58 15.05 -18.40
CA ASN A 209 23.72 14.19 -17.23
C ASN A 209 22.51 14.23 -16.29
N GLU A 210 21.49 15.01 -16.61
CA GLU A 210 20.30 15.22 -15.79
C GLU A 210 19.03 14.75 -16.51
N TYR A 211 17.91 14.76 -15.78
CA TYR A 211 16.59 14.50 -16.32
C TYR A 211 15.66 15.68 -16.05
N GLU A 212 14.99 16.15 -17.09
CA GLU A 212 13.89 17.10 -17.00
C GLU A 212 12.58 16.32 -16.88
N VAL A 213 11.79 16.62 -15.85
CA VAL A 213 10.47 16.02 -15.63
C VAL A 213 9.40 17.08 -15.87
N ASN A 214 8.51 16.86 -16.83
CA ASN A 214 7.47 17.83 -17.20
C ASN A 214 6.09 17.16 -17.28
N GLY A 215 5.08 17.74 -16.63
CA GLY A 215 3.71 17.26 -16.67
C GLY A 215 2.91 17.61 -15.42
N ILE A 216 1.65 17.18 -15.38
CA ILE A 216 0.74 17.42 -14.26
C ILE A 216 0.35 16.08 -13.65
N LYS A 217 0.54 15.93 -12.33
CA LYS A 217 0.11 14.76 -11.56
C LYS A 217 -0.94 15.18 -10.52
N TRP A 218 -1.87 14.29 -10.22
CA TRP A 218 -2.89 14.49 -9.19
C TRP A 218 -3.18 13.20 -8.43
N TRP A 219 -3.94 13.31 -7.33
CA TRP A 219 -4.16 12.21 -6.38
C TRP A 219 -2.87 11.67 -5.74
N SER A 220 -1.83 12.49 -5.66
CA SER A 220 -0.58 12.19 -4.96
C SER A 220 -0.79 12.22 -3.44
N SER A 221 -1.34 11.14 -2.89
CA SER A 221 -1.62 10.98 -1.47
C SER A 221 -0.38 11.28 -0.61
N GLY A 222 -0.57 12.03 0.48
CA GLY A 222 0.50 12.39 1.41
C GLY A 222 1.35 13.60 1.00
N ALA A 223 1.20 14.14 -0.22
CA ALA A 223 2.00 15.29 -0.67
C ALA A 223 1.82 16.57 0.17
N GLY A 224 0.69 16.72 0.86
CA GLY A 224 0.44 17.86 1.75
C GLY A 224 1.12 17.75 3.13
N ASP A 225 1.58 16.55 3.53
CA ASP A 225 2.27 16.37 4.82
C ASP A 225 3.63 17.11 4.79
N PRO A 226 3.96 17.96 5.78
CA PRO A 226 5.22 18.71 5.82
C PRO A 226 6.46 17.81 5.92
N ARG A 227 6.31 16.55 6.35
CA ARG A 227 7.35 15.52 6.35
C ARG A 227 7.49 14.83 5.00
N CYS A 228 6.58 15.04 4.05
CA CYS A 228 6.73 14.53 2.70
C CYS A 228 7.91 15.22 2.03
N LYS A 229 8.98 14.48 1.73
CA LYS A 229 10.22 15.04 1.15
C LYS A 229 10.53 14.52 -0.24
N VAL A 230 9.87 13.45 -0.67
CA VAL A 230 10.22 12.77 -1.91
C VAL A 230 9.00 12.18 -2.59
N ALA A 231 8.92 12.36 -3.90
CA ALA A 231 7.98 11.69 -4.77
C ALA A 231 8.70 10.60 -5.58
N ILE A 232 8.06 9.43 -5.73
CA ILE A 232 8.38 8.52 -6.83
C ILE A 232 7.43 8.88 -7.97
N VAL A 233 7.98 9.39 -9.07
CA VAL A 233 7.22 9.86 -10.23
C VAL A 233 7.35 8.84 -11.35
N MET A 234 6.22 8.49 -11.98
CA MET A 234 6.22 7.69 -13.20
C MET A 234 5.92 8.59 -14.41
N GLY A 235 6.70 8.41 -15.48
CA GLY A 235 6.59 9.21 -16.70
C GLY A 235 7.11 8.47 -17.94
N VAL A 236 6.89 9.07 -19.10
CA VAL A 236 7.33 8.59 -20.42
C VAL A 236 8.76 9.04 -20.67
N THR A 237 9.66 8.10 -20.92
CA THR A 237 11.08 8.33 -21.21
C THR A 237 11.42 8.04 -22.68
N ASN A 238 10.72 7.09 -23.31
CA ASN A 238 10.96 6.72 -24.71
C ASN A 238 9.63 6.44 -25.44
N PRO A 239 8.99 7.45 -26.06
CA PRO A 239 7.71 7.27 -26.76
C PRO A 239 7.82 6.38 -28.00
N ASN A 240 9.02 6.22 -28.56
CA ASN A 240 9.26 5.43 -29.77
C ASN A 240 9.50 3.93 -29.48
N ALA A 241 9.66 3.54 -28.21
CA ALA A 241 9.80 2.14 -27.83
C ALA A 241 8.46 1.37 -27.97
N ASP A 242 8.55 0.04 -27.89
CA ASP A 242 7.39 -0.84 -27.71
C ASP A 242 6.50 -0.29 -26.59
N ARG A 243 5.17 -0.40 -26.76
CA ARG A 243 4.18 0.19 -25.84
C ARG A 243 4.46 -0.04 -24.35
N LEU A 244 4.97 -1.22 -23.99
CA LEU A 244 5.24 -1.61 -22.59
C LEU A 244 6.63 -1.21 -22.07
N LYS A 245 7.47 -0.58 -22.90
CA LYS A 245 8.87 -0.21 -22.59
C LYS A 245 9.12 1.31 -22.67
N ARG A 246 8.06 2.12 -22.62
CA ARG A 246 8.13 3.58 -22.80
C ARG A 246 8.38 4.36 -21.52
N HIS A 247 8.09 3.77 -20.37
CA HIS A 247 7.99 4.48 -19.09
C HIS A 247 9.20 4.21 -18.19
N SER A 248 9.47 5.13 -17.29
CA SER A 248 10.41 4.96 -16.19
C SER A 248 9.83 5.52 -14.90
N MET A 249 10.40 5.10 -13.78
CA MET A 249 10.21 5.74 -12.48
C MET A 249 11.45 6.55 -12.13
N ILE A 250 11.24 7.73 -11.57
CA ILE A 250 12.31 8.63 -11.13
C ILE A 250 11.99 9.16 -9.72
N ILE A 251 13.03 9.31 -8.90
CA ILE A 251 12.91 9.87 -7.55
C ILE A 251 13.07 11.39 -7.66
N VAL A 252 12.09 12.14 -7.19
CA VAL A 252 12.08 13.61 -7.25
C VAL A 252 11.92 14.18 -5.83
N PRO A 253 12.94 14.84 -5.27
CA PRO A 253 12.80 15.62 -4.04
C PRO A 253 11.74 16.71 -4.21
N LEU A 254 10.85 16.89 -3.23
CA LEU A 254 9.75 17.87 -3.34
C LEU A 254 10.21 19.34 -3.28
N ASP A 255 11.46 19.59 -2.90
CA ASP A 255 12.11 20.90 -2.89
C ASP A 255 12.91 21.20 -4.16
N THR A 256 12.83 20.33 -5.17
CA THR A 256 13.43 20.56 -6.50
C THR A 256 12.66 21.68 -7.23
N PRO A 257 13.34 22.73 -7.75
CA PRO A 257 12.71 23.83 -8.49
C PRO A 257 11.96 23.42 -9.76
#